data_AF-A0AA34SDE4-F1
#
_entry.id   AF-A0AA34SDE4-F1
#
_cell.length_a   1.000
_cell.length_b   1.000
_cell.length_c   1.000
_cell.angle_alpha   90.00
_cell.angle_beta   90.00
_cell.angle_gamma   90.00
#
_symmetry.space_group_name_H-M   'P 1'
#
loop_
_entity.id
_entity.type
_entity.pdbx_description
1 polymer ?
#
loop_
_entity_poly.entity_id
_entity_poly.type
_entity_poly.pdbx_seq_one_letter_code
_entity_poly.pdbx_strand_id
1 'polypeptide(L)'
;MYLRKIDGPRAVNLPDGTHMTVADLPPEGTNRWVASRKAAVVQAVFSGLLTKNNALDRYDLSEEEFDGWVSAIRLHGKSALKATAVQKYRQL
;
A
#
# COMPACT_ATOMS: atom_id res chain seq x y z
N MET A 1 15.37 9.66 22.09
CA MET A 1 14.16 8.90 21.69
C MET A 1 13.77 9.38 20.29
N TYR A 2 14.15 8.65 19.23
CA TYR A 2 13.86 9.07 17.86
C TYR A 2 12.39 8.75 17.54
N LEU A 3 11.51 9.75 17.64
CA LEU A 3 10.23 9.69 16.97
C LEU A 3 10.53 9.72 15.46
N ARG A 4 10.50 8.57 14.80
CA ARG A 4 10.50 8.51 13.33
C ARG A 4 9.23 9.22 12.87
N LYS A 5 9.40 10.50 12.53
CA LYS A 5 8.35 11.37 12.04
C LYS A 5 7.90 10.76 10.73
N ILE A 6 6.65 10.32 10.67
CA ILE A 6 6.04 9.92 9.41
C ILE A 6 5.83 11.24 8.67
N ASP A 7 6.76 11.60 7.80
CA ASP A 7 6.62 12.79 6.97
C ASP A 7 5.46 12.55 5.99
N GLY A 8 4.33 13.18 6.30
CA GLY A 8 3.09 13.09 5.54
C GLY A 8 1.88 13.65 6.33
N PRO A 9 0.81 14.07 5.64
CA PRO A 9 -0.46 14.38 6.28
C PRO A 9 -1.00 13.15 7.05
N ARG A 10 -1.76 13.34 8.13
CA ARG A 10 -2.30 12.20 8.92
C ARG A 10 -3.36 11.40 8.17
N ALA A 11 -3.99 12.02 7.17
CA ALA A 11 -5.01 11.46 6.33
C ALA A 11 -4.92 12.07 4.92
N VAL A 12 -5.27 11.30 3.92
CA VAL A 12 -5.35 11.72 2.53
C VAL A 12 -6.69 11.31 1.92
N ASN A 13 -7.15 12.10 0.96
CA ASN A 13 -8.32 11.76 0.17
C ASN A 13 -7.85 11.00 -1.05
N LEU A 14 -8.29 9.75 -1.19
CA LEU A 14 -8.01 8.95 -2.36
C LEU A 14 -8.93 9.39 -3.53
N PRO A 15 -8.52 9.17 -4.79
CA PRO A 15 -9.32 9.56 -5.95
C PRO A 15 -10.66 8.84 -6.09
N ASP A 16 -10.86 7.73 -5.38
CA ASP A 16 -12.13 6.99 -5.26
C ASP A 16 -13.07 7.58 -4.18
N GLY A 17 -12.74 8.74 -3.60
CA GLY A 17 -13.56 9.43 -2.60
C GLY A 17 -13.48 8.82 -1.20
N THR A 18 -12.64 7.80 -1.00
CA THR A 18 -12.36 7.23 0.32
C THR A 18 -11.24 7.98 1.02
N HIS A 19 -11.30 8.05 2.35
CA HIS A 19 -10.23 8.60 3.17
C HIS A 19 -9.28 7.47 3.60
N MET A 20 -7.99 7.73 3.50
CA MET A 20 -6.96 6.81 3.98
C MET A 20 -6.12 7.49 5.04
N THR A 21 -5.91 6.80 6.15
CA THR A 21 -5.13 7.29 7.28
C THR A 21 -3.93 6.40 7.55
N VAL A 22 -3.00 6.90 8.37
CA VAL A 22 -1.86 6.11 8.84
C VAL A 22 -2.31 4.85 9.60
N ALA A 23 -3.49 4.87 10.22
CA ALA A 23 -4.05 3.72 10.94
C ALA A 23 -4.54 2.60 10.00
N ASP A 24 -4.83 2.92 8.74
CA ASP A 24 -5.21 1.93 7.72
C ASP A 24 -4.01 1.20 7.13
N LEU A 25 -2.80 1.62 7.48
CA LEU A 25 -1.56 0.97 7.07
C LEU A 25 -1.33 -0.32 7.86
N PRO A 26 -0.71 -1.34 7.22
CA PRO A 26 -0.33 -2.54 7.95
C PRO A 26 0.62 -2.21 9.12
N PRO A 27 0.58 -2.98 10.22
CA PRO A 27 1.51 -2.77 11.33
C PRO A 27 2.95 -3.06 10.88
N GLU A 28 3.91 -2.39 11.51
CA GLU A 28 5.35 -2.48 11.23
C GLU A 28 5.94 -3.90 11.33
N GLY A 29 5.33 -4.81 12.10
CA GLY A 29 5.72 -6.23 12.20
C GLY A 29 5.05 -7.16 11.17
N THR A 30 4.61 -6.64 10.01
CA THR A 30 3.88 -7.45 9.02
C THR A 30 4.81 -8.34 8.20
N ASN A 31 4.86 -9.63 8.54
CA ASN A 31 5.58 -10.63 7.73
C ASN A 31 4.72 -11.23 6.59
N ARG A 32 3.39 -11.20 6.73
CA ARG A 32 2.47 -11.76 5.71
C ARG A 32 1.87 -10.67 4.83
N TRP A 33 2.42 -10.55 3.62
CA TRP A 33 1.95 -9.61 2.60
C TRP A 33 0.85 -10.18 1.73
N VAL A 34 -0.41 -9.91 2.10
CA VAL A 34 -1.58 -10.16 1.26
C VAL A 34 -1.80 -9.00 0.27
N ALA A 35 -2.49 -9.27 -0.84
CA ALA A 35 -2.79 -8.28 -1.89
C ALA A 35 -3.34 -6.95 -1.33
N SER A 36 -4.28 -7.00 -0.38
CA SER A 36 -4.84 -5.81 0.26
C SER A 36 -3.80 -4.96 1.02
N ARG A 37 -2.82 -5.59 1.67
CA ARG A 37 -1.78 -4.87 2.44
C ARG A 37 -0.76 -4.23 1.51
N LYS A 38 -0.34 -4.95 0.47
CA LYS A 38 0.52 -4.41 -0.60
C LYS A 38 -0.16 -3.20 -1.26
N ALA A 39 -1.45 -3.32 -1.56
CA ALA A 39 -2.26 -2.23 -2.12
C ALA A 39 -2.32 -1.00 -1.21
N ALA A 40 -2.51 -1.20 0.10
CA ALA A 40 -2.55 -0.10 1.07
C ALA A 40 -1.21 0.66 1.09
N VAL A 41 -0.09 -0.04 1.18
CA VAL A 41 1.24 0.61 1.21
C VAL A 41 1.51 1.38 -0.08
N VAL A 42 1.24 0.77 -1.24
CA VAL A 42 1.44 1.47 -2.52
C VAL A 42 0.50 2.67 -2.65
N GLN A 43 -0.78 2.55 -2.28
CA GLN A 43 -1.72 3.69 -2.32
C GLN A 43 -1.30 4.82 -1.39
N ALA A 44 -0.82 4.50 -0.20
CA ALA A 44 -0.30 5.49 0.75
C ALA A 44 0.90 6.24 0.18
N VAL A 45 1.78 5.54 -0.55
CA VAL A 45 2.91 6.16 -1.23
C VAL A 45 2.46 7.06 -2.40
N PHE A 46 1.55 6.59 -3.25
CA PHE A 46 1.04 7.36 -4.38
C PHE A 46 0.21 8.59 -3.98
N SER A 47 -0.51 8.52 -2.87
CA SER A 47 -1.32 9.62 -2.35
C SER A 47 -0.53 10.62 -1.51
N GLY A 48 0.76 10.36 -1.26
CA GLY A 48 1.63 11.22 -0.45
C GLY A 48 1.39 11.09 1.07
N LEU A 49 0.63 10.09 1.53
CA LEU A 49 0.43 9.77 2.94
C LEU A 49 1.71 9.21 3.58
N LEU A 50 2.50 8.48 2.80
CA LEU A 50 3.76 7.86 3.22
C LEU A 50 4.81 8.08 2.11
N THR A 51 6.06 8.35 2.44
CA THR A 51 7.12 8.40 1.43
C THR A 51 7.60 6.99 1.09
N LYS A 52 8.11 6.77 -0.14
CA LYS A 52 8.69 5.48 -0.55
C LYS A 52 9.75 5.01 0.44
N ASN A 53 10.71 5.88 0.78
CA ASN A 53 11.78 5.56 1.73
C ASN A 53 11.25 5.18 3.12
N ASN A 54 10.23 5.89 3.63
CA ASN A 54 9.62 5.53 4.91
C ASN A 54 8.88 4.19 4.83
N ALA A 55 8.29 3.84 3.68
CA ALA A 55 7.67 2.53 3.50
C ALA A 55 8.72 1.40 3.50
N LEU A 56 9.83 1.59 2.77
CA LEU A 56 10.93 0.62 2.71
C LEU A 56 11.54 0.40 4.10
N ASP A 57 11.84 1.49 4.82
CA ASP A 57 12.46 1.46 6.16
C ASP A 57 11.48 1.00 7.27
N ARG A 58 10.17 1.26 7.14
CA ARG A 58 9.15 0.79 8.10
C ARG A 58 8.87 -0.70 8.00
N TYR A 59 8.89 -1.25 6.79
CA TYR A 59 8.48 -2.63 6.52
C TYR A 59 9.64 -3.54 6.13
N ASP A 60 10.88 -3.04 6.18
CA ASP A 60 12.09 -3.74 5.76
C ASP A 60 11.95 -4.33 4.35
N LEU A 61 11.44 -3.52 3.43
CA LEU A 61 11.19 -3.90 2.05
C LEU A 61 12.33 -3.43 1.16
N SER A 62 12.66 -4.25 0.16
CA SER A 62 13.52 -3.82 -0.93
C SER A 62 12.77 -2.91 -1.91
N GLU A 63 13.53 -2.03 -2.58
CA GLU A 63 12.98 -1.18 -3.64
C GLU A 63 12.38 -2.01 -4.79
N GLU A 64 13.02 -3.13 -5.13
CA GLU A 64 12.57 -4.08 -6.14
C GLU A 64 11.24 -4.75 -5.79
N GLU A 65 11.05 -5.13 -4.51
CA GLU A 65 9.77 -5.67 -4.05
C GLU A 65 8.65 -4.64 -4.15
N PHE A 66 8.91 -3.40 -3.73
CA PHE A 66 7.94 -2.33 -3.83
C PHE A 66 7.58 -2.04 -5.29
N ASP A 67 8.57 -1.95 -6.17
CA ASP A 67 8.34 -1.71 -7.61
C ASP A 67 7.61 -2.89 -8.27
N GLY A 68 7.86 -4.12 -7.80
CA GLY A 68 7.08 -5.30 -8.17
C GLY A 68 5.61 -5.20 -7.74
N TRP A 69 5.34 -4.63 -6.55
CA TRP A 69 3.97 -4.35 -6.12
C TRP A 69 3.35 -3.26 -6.99
N VAL A 70 4.03 -2.13 -7.20
CA VAL A 70 3.56 -1.04 -8.07
C VAL A 70 3.20 -1.57 -9.46
N SER A 71 4.05 -2.39 -10.06
CA SER A 71 3.82 -3.00 -11.38
C SER A 71 2.58 -3.88 -11.39
N ALA A 72 2.40 -4.72 -10.36
CA ALA A 72 1.19 -5.54 -10.21
C ALA A 72 -0.10 -4.71 -10.07
N ILE A 73 -0.03 -3.56 -9.39
CA ILE A 73 -1.17 -2.62 -9.31
C ILE A 73 -1.39 -1.88 -10.64
N ARG A 74 -0.31 -1.48 -11.33
CA ARG A 74 -0.36 -0.71 -12.58
C ARG A 74 -1.00 -1.51 -13.71
N LEU A 75 -0.70 -2.80 -13.80
CA LEU A 75 -1.22 -3.71 -14.83
C LEU A 75 -2.72 -3.99 -14.70
N HIS A 76 -3.27 -3.98 -13.48
CA HIS A 76 -4.64 -4.45 -13.23
C HIS A 76 -5.52 -3.48 -12.40
N GLY A 77 -5.01 -2.31 -12.04
CA GLY A 77 -5.69 -1.29 -11.23
C GLY A 77 -5.99 -1.70 -9.78
N LYS A 78 -6.65 -0.81 -9.00
CA LYS A 78 -7.13 -1.11 -7.63
C LYS A 78 -8.06 -2.33 -7.57
N SER A 79 -8.75 -2.66 -8.68
CA SER A 79 -9.72 -3.75 -8.76
C SER A 79 -9.10 -5.16 -8.67
N ALA A 80 -7.81 -5.29 -8.98
CA ALA A 80 -7.11 -6.59 -8.97
C ALA A 80 -6.70 -7.07 -7.57
N LEU A 81 -6.63 -6.16 -6.61
CA LEU A 81 -6.15 -6.46 -5.26
C LEU A 81 -7.30 -6.75 -4.28
N LYS A 82 -8.56 -6.66 -4.73
CA LYS A 82 -9.73 -7.10 -3.97
C LYS A 82 -9.89 -8.63 -4.09
N ALA A 83 -9.91 -9.33 -2.97
CA ALA A 83 -10.18 -10.77 -2.90
C ALA A 83 -11.54 -11.15 -3.53
N THR A 84 -12.50 -10.24 -3.62
CA THR A 84 -13.78 -10.41 -4.32
C THR A 84 -13.68 -10.39 -5.85
N ALA A 85 -12.59 -9.90 -6.42
CA ALA A 85 -12.34 -9.96 -7.86
C ALA A 85 -11.68 -11.28 -8.29
N VAL A 86 -10.91 -11.92 -7.40
CA VAL A 86 -10.26 -13.22 -7.67
C VAL A 86 -11.29 -14.31 -8.04
N GLN A 87 -12.51 -14.23 -7.51
CA GLN A 87 -13.60 -15.16 -7.86
C GLN A 87 -14.16 -14.95 -9.27
N LYS A 88 -14.10 -13.73 -9.83
CA LYS A 88 -14.62 -13.44 -11.18
C LYS A 88 -13.62 -13.74 -12.31
N TYR A 89 -12.33 -13.88 -12.00
CA TYR A 89 -11.28 -14.09 -13.01
C TYR A 89 -10.69 -15.52 -13.00
N ARG A 90 -11.29 -16.45 -12.26
CA ARG A 90 -10.91 -17.88 -12.30
C ARG A 90 -11.65 -18.67 -13.40
N GLN A 91 -12.40 -17.99 -14.26
CA GLN A 91 -13.32 -18.59 -15.22
C GLN A 91 -13.23 -17.98 -16.63
N LEU A 92 -12.06 -17.44 -16.99
CA LEU A 92 -11.69 -17.14 -18.37
C LEU A 92 -10.50 -18.02 -18.77
#